data_AF-A0A0C9XWS5-F1
#
_entry.id   AF-A0A0C9XWS5-F1
#
_cell.length_a   1.000
_cell.length_b   1.000
_cell.length_c   1.000
_cell.angle_alpha   90.00
_cell.angle_beta   90.00
_cell.angle_gamma   90.00
#
_symmetry.space_group_name_H-M   'P 1'
#
loop_
_entity.id
_entity.type
_entity.pdbx_description
1 polymer ?
#
loop_
_entity_poly.entity_id
_entity_poly.type
_entity_poly.pdbx_seq_one_letter_code
_entity_poly.pdbx_strand_id
1 'polypeptide(L)'
;MLPRLTNGRLVSKDLADLLFNEFRKKGGNGDSDAMITLGKIAFEFTSPNHQQCQSSLADLANLLSQRFNEEGRGEDLDESMTLKRRVLGCMSWDDPQRRAILFELDDYYSGRFDRSGSLVDLEESISLRRALLESTPP
;
A
#
# COMPACT_ATOMS: atom_id res chain seq x y z
N MET A 1 -10.69 8.88 41.93
CA MET A 1 -10.01 9.31 40.68
C MET A 1 -9.56 8.05 39.95
N LEU A 2 -10.24 7.68 38.87
CA LEU A 2 -9.85 6.54 38.02
C LEU A 2 -8.85 7.03 36.96
N PRO A 3 -7.75 6.32 36.68
CA PRO A 3 -6.86 6.69 35.59
C PRO A 3 -7.58 6.43 34.27
N ARG A 4 -7.71 7.49 33.48
CA ARG A 4 -8.33 7.53 32.15
C ARG A 4 -7.52 6.71 31.14
N LEU A 5 -8.10 5.65 30.62
CA LEU A 5 -8.09 5.18 29.22
C LEU A 5 -6.93 5.63 28.30
N THR A 6 -5.68 5.37 28.66
CA THR A 6 -4.52 5.46 27.74
C THR A 6 -4.13 4.10 27.14
N ASN A 7 -4.71 3.00 27.63
CA ASN A 7 -4.30 1.64 27.22
C ASN A 7 -4.84 1.19 25.85
N GLY A 8 -6.02 1.63 25.40
CA GLY A 8 -6.62 1.09 24.17
C GLY A 8 -5.81 1.40 22.89
N ARG A 9 -5.23 2.60 22.81
CA ARG A 9 -4.46 3.04 21.63
C ARG A 9 -3.04 2.46 21.59
N LEU A 10 -2.44 2.23 22.76
CA LEU A 10 -1.16 1.52 22.89
C LEU A 10 -1.32 0.04 22.55
N VAL A 11 -2.37 -0.61 23.07
CA VAL A 11 -2.68 -2.03 22.76
C VAL A 11 -2.94 -2.24 21.25
N SER A 12 -3.64 -1.32 20.58
CA SER A 12 -3.85 -1.40 19.12
C SER A 12 -2.54 -1.28 18.33
N LYS A 13 -1.64 -0.40 18.77
CA LYS A 13 -0.32 -0.23 18.15
C LYS A 13 0.53 -1.50 18.33
N ASP A 14 0.66 -1.98 19.57
CA ASP A 14 1.46 -3.15 19.90
C ASP A 14 0.93 -4.41 19.19
N LEU A 15 -0.40 -4.50 19.01
CA LEU A 15 -1.03 -5.57 18.23
C LEU A 15 -0.74 -5.47 16.73
N ALA A 16 -0.83 -4.27 16.14
CA ALA A 16 -0.52 -4.07 14.72
C ALA A 16 0.95 -4.42 14.42
N ASP A 17 1.88 -4.02 15.29
CA ASP A 17 3.30 -4.37 15.16
C ASP A 17 3.53 -5.88 15.23
N LEU A 18 2.85 -6.58 16.14
CA LEU A 18 2.93 -8.03 16.26
C LEU A 18 2.40 -8.74 15.00
N LEU A 19 1.24 -8.30 14.48
CA LEU A 19 0.64 -8.85 13.28
C LEU A 19 1.50 -8.61 12.03
N PHE A 20 2.08 -7.41 11.88
CA PHE A 20 3.00 -7.13 10.77
C PHE A 20 4.30 -7.94 10.86
N ASN A 21 4.84 -8.15 12.07
CA ASN A 21 6.00 -9.01 12.25
C ASN A 21 5.69 -10.46 11.87
N GLU A 22 4.53 -10.98 12.27
CA GLU A 22 4.11 -12.33 11.90
C GLU A 22 3.87 -12.47 10.40
N PHE A 23 3.24 -11.46 9.79
CA PHE A 23 3.06 -11.34 8.35
C PHE A 23 4.43 -11.39 7.62
N ARG A 24 5.39 -10.54 8.00
CA ARG A 24 6.73 -10.54 7.40
C ARG A 24 7.48 -11.85 7.61
N LYS A 25 7.35 -12.47 8.79
CA LYS A 25 7.98 -13.75 9.10
C LYS A 25 7.43 -14.89 8.23
N LYS A 26 6.15 -14.85 7.89
CA LYS A 26 5.52 -15.84 7.00
C LYS A 26 5.81 -15.63 5.51
N GLY A 27 6.33 -14.45 5.13
CA GLY A 27 6.55 -14.00 3.74
C GLY A 27 7.58 -14.73 2.88
N GLY A 28 7.96 -15.95 3.24
CA GLY A 28 8.80 -16.81 2.39
C GLY A 28 8.26 -18.21 2.15
N ASN A 29 7.20 -18.66 2.85
CA ASN A 29 6.72 -20.05 2.83
C ASN A 29 5.21 -20.21 3.13
N GLY A 30 4.45 -19.11 3.27
CA GLY A 30 3.04 -19.15 3.66
C GLY A 30 2.07 -19.13 2.48
N ASP A 31 0.86 -19.62 2.70
CA ASP A 31 -0.30 -19.43 1.82
C ASP A 31 -0.55 -17.92 1.60
N SER A 32 -0.53 -17.49 0.34
CA SER A 32 -0.74 -16.10 -0.09
C SER A 32 -2.04 -15.50 0.45
N ASP A 33 -3.11 -16.30 0.55
CA ASP A 33 -4.41 -15.83 1.06
C ASP A 33 -4.35 -15.56 2.57
N ALA A 34 -3.69 -16.44 3.31
CA ALA A 34 -3.49 -16.27 4.76
C ALA A 34 -2.59 -15.05 5.05
N MET A 35 -1.58 -14.82 4.21
CA MET A 35 -0.70 -13.67 4.32
C MET A 35 -1.42 -12.36 4.04
N ILE A 36 -2.19 -12.29 2.95
CA ILE A 36 -2.98 -11.10 2.62
C ILE A 36 -3.98 -10.79 3.73
N THR A 37 -4.64 -11.81 4.27
CA THR A 37 -5.55 -11.67 5.41
C THR A 37 -4.83 -11.08 6.63
N LEU A 38 -3.66 -11.62 7.00
CA LEU A 38 -2.85 -11.09 8.10
C LEU A 38 -2.44 -9.64 7.88
N GLY A 39 -2.00 -9.29 6.67
CA GLY A 39 -1.63 -7.91 6.32
C GLY A 39 -2.81 -6.94 6.40
N LYS A 40 -4.00 -7.35 5.93
CA LYS A 40 -5.23 -6.54 6.02
C LYS A 40 -5.66 -6.32 7.47
N ILE A 41 -5.65 -7.36 8.29
CA ILE A 41 -5.98 -7.25 9.71
C ILE A 41 -4.98 -6.30 10.39
N ALA A 42 -3.67 -6.47 10.15
CA ALA A 42 -2.66 -5.57 10.71
C ALA A 42 -2.91 -4.10 10.32
N PHE A 43 -3.33 -3.87 9.07
CA PHE A 43 -3.69 -2.54 8.60
C PHE A 43 -4.90 -1.95 9.34
N GLU A 44 -5.96 -2.72 9.59
CA GLU A 44 -7.14 -2.26 10.34
C GLU A 44 -6.80 -1.80 11.77
N PHE A 45 -5.80 -2.42 12.41
CA PHE A 45 -5.36 -2.06 13.76
C PHE A 45 -4.32 -0.92 13.80
N THR A 46 -3.92 -0.39 12.64
CA THR A 46 -2.88 0.64 12.55
C THR A 46 -3.44 2.05 12.73
N SER A 47 -2.82 2.84 13.62
CA SER A 47 -3.10 4.27 13.72
C SER A 47 -2.52 5.02 12.50
N PRO A 48 -3.20 6.05 11.93
CA PRO A 48 -2.78 6.73 10.69
C PRO A 48 -1.34 7.28 10.65
N ASN A 49 -0.69 7.45 11.81
CA ASN A 49 0.65 8.04 11.93
C ASN A 49 1.74 6.99 12.23
N HIS A 50 1.51 5.71 11.92
CA HIS A 50 2.46 4.64 12.28
C HIS A 50 3.58 4.47 11.23
N GLN A 51 4.79 4.88 11.57
CA GLN A 51 5.95 4.85 10.67
C GLN A 51 6.39 3.43 10.27
N GLN A 52 6.17 2.42 11.14
CA GLN A 52 6.48 1.01 10.85
C GLN A 52 5.46 0.35 9.89
N CYS A 53 4.34 1.01 9.60
CA CYS A 53 3.31 0.53 8.67
C CYS A 53 3.76 0.56 7.20
N GLN A 54 4.65 1.47 6.84
CA GLN A 54 4.99 1.77 5.44
C GLN A 54 5.62 0.59 4.72
N SER A 55 6.63 -0.06 5.33
CA SER A 55 7.26 -1.25 4.74
C SER A 55 6.28 -2.41 4.60
N SER A 56 5.43 -2.60 5.60
CA SER A 56 4.46 -3.71 5.60
C SER A 56 3.33 -3.48 4.60
N LEU A 57 2.96 -2.22 4.34
CA LEU A 57 2.02 -1.85 3.27
C LEU A 57 2.60 -2.12 1.89
N ALA A 58 3.89 -1.82 1.69
CA ALA A 58 4.59 -2.15 0.44
C ALA A 58 4.64 -3.67 0.22
N ASP A 59 4.96 -4.43 1.26
CA ASP A 59 4.96 -5.90 1.23
C ASP A 59 3.56 -6.46 0.89
N LEU A 60 2.50 -5.94 1.52
CA LEU A 60 1.12 -6.33 1.22
C LEU A 60 0.72 -6.00 -0.23
N ALA A 61 1.07 -4.81 -0.73
CA ALA A 61 0.81 -4.43 -2.11
C ALA A 61 1.54 -5.35 -3.11
N ASN A 62 2.76 -5.78 -2.78
CA ASN A 62 3.52 -6.71 -3.61
C ASN A 62 2.86 -8.10 -3.64
N LEU A 63 2.39 -8.62 -2.51
CA LEU A 63 1.67 -9.89 -2.47
C LEU A 63 0.37 -9.85 -3.26
N LEU A 64 -0.40 -8.77 -3.15
CA LEU A 64 -1.62 -8.56 -3.94
C LEU A 64 -1.30 -8.52 -5.44
N SER A 65 -0.23 -7.82 -5.83
CA SER A 65 0.24 -7.78 -7.22
C SER A 65 0.68 -9.15 -7.73
N GLN A 66 1.40 -9.92 -6.90
CA GLN A 66 1.82 -11.28 -7.24
C GLN A 66 0.60 -12.18 -7.46
N ARG A 67 -0.36 -12.15 -6.56
CA ARG A 67 -1.59 -12.95 -6.65
C ARG A 67 -2.43 -12.57 -7.85
N PHE A 68 -2.49 -11.29 -8.21
CA PHE A 68 -3.08 -10.85 -9.47
C PHE A 68 -2.36 -11.45 -10.69
N ASN A 69 -1.04 -11.45 -10.71
CA ASN A 69 -0.28 -12.03 -11.83
C ASN A 69 -0.48 -13.54 -11.95
N GLU A 70 -0.63 -14.24 -10.83
CA GLU A 70 -0.84 -15.70 -10.80
C GLU A 70 -2.28 -16.10 -11.14
N GLU A 71 -3.27 -15.32 -10.70
CA GLU A 71 -4.68 -15.73 -10.72
C GLU A 71 -5.63 -14.80 -11.49
N GLY A 72 -5.17 -13.64 -11.94
CA GLY A 72 -5.95 -12.66 -12.70
C GLY A 72 -7.02 -11.92 -11.90
N ARG A 73 -6.93 -11.91 -10.56
CA ARG A 73 -7.91 -11.27 -9.66
C ARG A 73 -7.81 -9.74 -9.69
N GLY A 74 -8.60 -9.09 -10.54
CA GLY A 74 -8.57 -7.63 -10.73
C GLY A 74 -8.75 -6.82 -9.43
N GLU A 75 -9.54 -7.31 -8.48
CA GLU A 75 -9.71 -6.68 -7.16
C GLU A 75 -8.40 -6.58 -6.37
N ASP A 76 -7.51 -7.56 -6.51
CA ASP A 76 -6.19 -7.53 -5.86
C ASP A 76 -5.27 -6.48 -6.49
N LEU A 77 -5.37 -6.30 -7.81
CA LEU A 77 -4.64 -5.23 -8.49
C LEU A 77 -5.13 -3.86 -8.03
N ASP A 78 -6.45 -3.66 -7.98
CA ASP A 78 -7.07 -2.42 -7.52
C ASP A 78 -6.64 -2.08 -6.08
N GLU A 79 -6.63 -3.07 -5.19
CA GLU A 79 -6.22 -2.89 -3.80
C GLU A 79 -4.71 -2.64 -3.67
N SER A 80 -3.87 -3.37 -4.41
CA SER A 80 -2.43 -3.13 -4.50
C SER A 80 -2.12 -1.68 -4.86
N MET A 81 -2.80 -1.12 -5.86
CA MET A 81 -2.59 0.26 -6.31
C MET A 81 -3.04 1.27 -5.25
N THR A 82 -4.14 0.99 -4.55
CA THR A 82 -4.58 1.81 -3.41
C THR A 82 -3.52 1.84 -2.29
N LEU A 83 -2.90 0.70 -1.99
CA LEU A 83 -1.83 0.63 -0.98
C LEU A 83 -0.55 1.33 -1.45
N LYS A 84 -0.14 1.14 -2.70
CA LYS A 84 1.02 1.85 -3.29
C LYS A 84 0.84 3.37 -3.24
N ARG A 85 -0.38 3.87 -3.50
CA ARG A 85 -0.70 5.31 -3.38
C ARG A 85 -0.52 5.82 -1.94
N ARG A 86 -0.87 5.03 -0.93
CA ARG A 86 -0.62 5.38 0.48
C ARG A 86 0.87 5.39 0.83
N VAL A 87 1.61 4.37 0.39
CA VAL A 87 3.07 4.29 0.57
C VAL A 87 3.75 5.51 -0.04
N LEU A 88 3.32 5.92 -1.24
CA LEU A 88 3.83 7.11 -1.92
C LEU A 88 3.63 8.41 -1.11
N GLY A 89 2.54 8.54 -0.37
CA GLY A 89 2.28 9.68 0.52
C GLY A 89 3.24 9.77 1.70
N CYS A 90 3.97 8.69 1.99
CA CYS A 90 4.92 8.60 3.09
C CYS A 90 6.40 8.66 2.66
N MET A 91 6.69 8.42 1.39
CA MET A 91 8.05 8.43 0.86
C MET A 91 8.60 9.86 0.74
N SER A 92 9.88 10.04 1.06
CA SER A 92 10.59 11.28 0.78
C SER A 92 10.74 11.48 -0.73
N TRP A 93 10.92 12.73 -1.17
CA TRP A 93 10.99 13.06 -2.59
C TRP A 93 12.25 12.48 -3.27
N ASP A 94 13.32 12.30 -2.51
CA ASP A 94 14.60 11.71 -2.92
C ASP A 94 14.64 10.18 -2.82
N ASP A 95 13.56 9.53 -2.36
CA ASP A 95 13.49 8.07 -2.26
C ASP A 95 13.63 7.43 -3.66
N PRO A 96 14.63 6.56 -3.87
CA PRO A 96 14.85 5.90 -5.16
C PRO A 96 13.65 5.07 -5.66
N GLN A 97 12.84 4.52 -4.75
CA GLN A 97 11.67 3.69 -5.08
C GLN A 97 10.45 4.53 -5.47
N ARG A 98 10.41 5.81 -5.09
CA ARG A 98 9.27 6.70 -5.35
C ARG A 98 8.89 6.76 -6.83
N ARG A 99 9.89 6.89 -7.70
CA ARG A 99 9.66 6.96 -9.16
C ARG A 99 9.07 5.68 -9.72
N ALA A 100 9.53 4.51 -9.26
CA ALA A 100 8.98 3.23 -9.71
C ALA A 100 7.49 3.12 -9.37
N ILE A 101 7.12 3.45 -8.12
CA ILE A 101 5.71 3.45 -7.68
C ILE A 101 4.86 4.44 -8.50
N LEU A 102 5.39 5.64 -8.77
CA LEU A 102 4.69 6.62 -9.61
C LEU A 102 4.40 6.10 -11.02
N PHE A 103 5.38 5.44 -11.66
CA PHE A 103 5.19 4.83 -12.98
C PHE A 103 4.17 3.70 -12.97
N GLU A 104 4.23 2.81 -11.98
CA GLU A 104 3.27 1.70 -11.85
C GLU A 104 1.84 2.19 -11.66
N LEU A 105 1.64 3.22 -10.84
CA LEU A 105 0.32 3.84 -10.66
C LEU A 105 -0.15 4.50 -11.95
N ASP A 106 0.71 5.25 -12.66
CA ASP A 106 0.33 5.92 -13.91
C ASP A 106 -0.10 4.91 -15.00
N ASP A 107 0.66 3.84 -15.18
CA ASP A 107 0.34 2.78 -16.15
C ASP A 107 -1.01 2.13 -15.83
N TYR A 108 -1.24 1.82 -14.56
CA TYR A 108 -2.50 1.24 -14.11
C TYR A 108 -3.71 2.17 -14.34
N TYR A 109 -3.64 3.44 -13.91
CA TYR A 109 -4.75 4.38 -14.08
C TYR A 109 -4.95 4.77 -15.56
N SER A 110 -3.88 4.90 -16.34
CA SER A 110 -3.97 5.09 -17.80
C SER A 110 -4.69 3.92 -18.48
N GLY A 111 -4.28 2.69 -18.19
CA GLY A 111 -4.91 1.50 -18.75
C GLY A 111 -6.37 1.34 -18.30
N ARG A 112 -6.72 1.73 -17.08
CA ARG A 112 -8.13 1.77 -16.62
C ARG A 112 -8.96 2.81 -17.37
N PHE A 113 -8.41 3.99 -17.60
CA PHE A 113 -9.04 5.02 -18.41
C PHE A 113 -9.29 4.52 -19.83
N ASP A 114 -8.30 3.90 -20.47
CA ASP A 114 -8.43 3.37 -21.84
C ASP A 114 -9.57 2.34 -21.96
N ARG A 115 -9.78 1.53 -20.91
CA ARG A 115 -10.84 0.51 -20.88
C ARG A 115 -12.22 1.06 -20.54
N SER A 116 -12.30 2.07 -19.66
CA SER A 116 -13.57 2.50 -19.04
C SER A 116 -14.03 3.89 -19.45
N GLY A 117 -13.15 4.73 -19.98
CA GLY A 117 -13.39 6.16 -20.20
C GLY A 117 -13.54 6.98 -18.91
N SER A 118 -13.16 6.43 -17.75
CA SER A 118 -13.31 7.09 -16.44
C SER A 118 -12.45 8.34 -16.34
N LEU A 119 -13.08 9.52 -16.31
CA LEU A 119 -12.37 10.79 -16.14
C LEU A 119 -11.61 10.88 -14.82
N VAL A 120 -12.07 10.18 -13.78
CA VAL A 120 -11.38 10.11 -12.49
C VAL A 120 -10.04 9.39 -12.64
N ASP A 121 -9.99 8.30 -13.41
CA ASP A 121 -8.75 7.57 -13.66
C ASP A 121 -7.78 8.41 -14.52
N LEU A 122 -8.30 9.18 -15.49
CA LEU A 122 -7.51 10.11 -16.28
C LEU A 122 -6.89 11.23 -15.43
N GLU A 123 -7.68 11.86 -14.55
CA GLU A 123 -7.20 12.90 -13.64
C GLU A 123 -6.08 12.38 -12.73
N GLU A 124 -6.22 11.15 -12.24
CA GLU A 124 -5.21 10.52 -11.40
C GLU A 124 -3.92 10.23 -12.17
N SER A 125 -4.00 9.71 -13.40
CA SER A 125 -2.84 9.54 -14.29
C SER A 125 -2.13 10.87 -14.56
N ILE A 126 -2.87 11.95 -14.86
CA ILE A 126 -2.29 13.28 -15.08
C ILE A 126 -1.54 13.78 -13.83
N SER A 127 -2.12 13.58 -12.64
CA SER A 127 -1.49 13.93 -11.37
C SER A 127 -0.16 13.18 -11.16
N LEU A 128 -0.14 11.88 -11.46
CA LEU A 128 1.05 11.04 -11.34
C LEU A 128 2.15 11.43 -12.33
N ARG A 129 1.79 11.73 -13.59
CA ARG A 129 2.75 12.21 -14.61
C ARG A 129 3.39 13.54 -14.23
N ARG A 130 2.63 14.45 -13.62
CA ARG A 130 3.19 15.71 -13.09
C ARG A 130 4.21 15.43 -11.99
N ALA A 131 3.89 14.56 -11.04
CA ALA A 131 4.83 14.16 -9.99
C ALA A 131 6.10 13.49 -10.54
N LEU A 132 5.99 12.69 -11.61
CA LEU A 132 7.15 12.10 -12.30
C LEU A 132 8.06 13.17 -12.93
N LEU A 133 7.47 14.14 -13.62
CA LEU A 133 8.22 15.26 -14.21
C LEU A 133 8.93 16.09 -13.15
N GLU A 134 8.26 16.36 -12.03
CA GLU A 134 8.87 17.05 -10.89
C GLU A 134 10.05 16.27 -10.33
N SER A 135 9.99 14.93 -10.28
CA SER A 135 11.06 14.07 -9.78
C SER A 135 12.28 13.89 -10.72
N THR A 136 12.28 14.53 -11.89
CA THR A 136 13.39 14.49 -12.84
C THR A 136 14.22 15.76 -12.68
N PRO A 137 15.48 15.68 -12.20
CA PRO A 137 16.35 16.84 -12.11
C PRO A 137 16.56 17.48 -13.50
N PRO A 138 16.69 18.82 -13.58
CA PRO A 138 16.96 19.54 -14.82
C PRO A 138 18.32 19.20 -15.45
#